data_AF-J5RUB5-F1
#
_entry.id   AF-J5RUB5-F1
#
_cell.length_a   1.000
_cell.length_b   1.000
_cell.length_c   1.000
_cell.angle_alpha   90.00
_cell.angle_beta   90.00
_cell.angle_gamma   90.00
#
_symmetry.space_group_name_H-M   'P 1'
#
loop_
_entity.id
_entity.type
_entity.pdbx_description
1 polymer ?
#
loop_
_entity_poly.entity_id
_entity_poly.type
_entity_poly.pdbx_seq_one_letter_code
_entity_poly.pdbx_strand_id
1 'polypeptide(L)'
;MLRYHMQGFSGYSIQYSPFFDNKLAVATGSNFGLVGNGKLYILEISRSGRIEEKNSFLTQDCLFDVAWNESHENQVLVAQGDGTLRLFDTSLKEYPIAIFKEHEREVFSCNWNLVNRQNFLSSSWDGSIKIWSPLRKQSLMSLTPRPLEITKMVDPLNAILLNKKKFAGISKNRNCVYQAQFSPHDQNLIISCSGNSYASLFDIRLPPSKSQSNFLVHSGLEALTCDFNKYRPYVVATGGVDNAIRIWDIRMLNAIGSTAIDRTTHNKSHNSACINEIPNAHELAVRKVAWSPHHSNILMSASYDMTCRIWKDLSNDGTKETYKTNSTGVGRGCVSKSTQHSEFVFGIDWSLWGKPGYVASTAWDGNVFIWNGLGY
;
A
#
# COMPACT_ATOMS: atom_id res chain seq x y z
N MET A 1 -2.91 22.43 12.13
CA MET A 1 -2.01 21.42 11.53
C MET A 1 -0.83 21.25 12.48
N LEU A 2 -0.46 20.01 12.80
CA LEU A 2 0.70 19.71 13.64
C LEU A 2 1.86 19.25 12.76
N ARG A 3 3.10 19.47 13.21
CA ARG A 3 4.32 19.12 12.45
C ARG A 3 5.39 18.51 13.36
N TYR A 4 6.11 17.53 12.84
CA TYR A 4 7.40 17.06 13.35
C TYR A 4 8.40 16.99 12.18
N HIS A 5 9.68 17.26 12.42
CA HIS A 5 10.72 17.17 11.39
C HIS A 5 11.79 16.15 11.79
N MET A 6 12.05 15.21 10.88
CA MET A 6 12.99 14.09 11.03
C MET A 6 14.29 14.46 10.31
N GLN A 7 15.20 15.11 11.03
CA GLN A 7 16.40 15.70 10.43
C GLN A 7 17.26 14.65 9.71
N GLY A 8 17.47 14.83 8.40
CA GLY A 8 18.30 13.96 7.57
C GLY A 8 17.63 12.66 7.11
N PHE A 9 16.33 12.48 7.39
CA PHE A 9 15.58 11.28 7.03
C PHE A 9 14.34 11.62 6.21
N SER A 10 14.08 10.82 5.18
CA SER A 10 12.89 10.89 4.34
C SER A 10 11.85 9.90 4.82
N GLY A 11 10.60 10.35 4.97
CA GLY A 11 9.49 9.50 5.40
C GLY A 11 9.00 8.57 4.29
N TYR A 12 8.87 7.28 4.60
CA TYR A 12 8.39 6.25 3.67
C TYR A 12 7.03 5.68 4.06
N SER A 13 6.78 5.54 5.35
CA SER A 13 5.49 5.07 5.86
C SER A 13 5.23 5.64 7.25
N ILE A 14 3.95 5.79 7.57
CA ILE A 14 3.46 6.32 8.83
C ILE A 14 2.21 5.52 9.21
N GLN A 15 2.06 5.18 10.49
CA GLN A 15 0.87 4.49 10.97
C GLN A 15 0.52 4.92 12.40
N TYR A 16 -0.75 5.23 12.63
CA TYR A 16 -1.30 5.42 13.98
C TYR A 16 -1.29 4.12 14.76
N SER A 17 -1.08 4.21 16.07
CA SER A 17 -1.19 3.05 16.94
C SER A 17 -2.65 2.59 17.04
N PRO A 18 -2.91 1.27 16.94
CA PRO A 18 -4.24 0.70 17.17
C PRO A 18 -4.56 0.56 18.67
N PHE A 19 -3.70 1.01 19.58
CA PHE A 19 -3.92 0.94 21.03
C PHE A 19 -3.90 2.31 21.71
N PHE A 20 -3.10 3.24 21.20
CA PHE A 20 -2.92 4.57 21.79
C PHE A 20 -3.39 5.65 20.81
N ASP A 21 -4.33 6.48 21.23
CA ASP A 21 -4.98 7.50 20.39
C ASP A 21 -4.04 8.63 19.92
N ASN A 22 -2.96 8.85 20.66
CA ASN A 22 -2.00 9.92 20.43
C ASN A 22 -0.63 9.43 19.93
N LYS A 23 -0.45 8.15 19.65
CA LYS A 23 0.85 7.56 19.26
C LYS A 23 0.87 7.15 17.79
N LEU A 24 2.01 7.37 17.15
CA LEU A 24 2.25 7.01 15.75
C LEU A 24 3.70 6.60 15.51
N ALA A 25 3.90 5.72 14.54
CA ALA A 25 5.22 5.25 14.12
C ALA A 25 5.53 5.72 12.70
N VAL A 26 6.80 6.02 12.41
CA VAL A 26 7.26 6.45 11.08
C VAL A 26 8.49 5.64 10.67
N ALA A 27 8.40 4.96 9.54
CA ALA A 27 9.55 4.34 8.87
C ALA A 27 10.21 5.36 7.93
N THR A 28 11.54 5.47 8.03
CA THR A 28 12.32 6.46 7.28
C THR A 28 13.63 5.89 6.74
N GLY A 29 14.20 6.58 5.75
CA GLY A 29 15.53 6.30 5.21
C GLY A 29 16.33 7.58 4.98
N SER A 30 17.64 7.54 5.25
CA SER A 30 18.55 8.64 4.91
C SER A 30 18.70 8.78 3.39
N ASN A 31 19.13 9.95 2.91
CA ASN A 31 19.41 10.20 1.50
C ASN A 31 18.25 9.75 0.57
N PHE A 32 17.03 10.19 0.89
CA PHE A 32 15.81 9.82 0.14
C PHE A 32 15.54 8.32 0.11
N GLY A 33 16.03 7.57 1.09
CA GLY A 33 15.92 6.12 1.18
C GLY A 33 16.67 5.33 0.10
N LEU A 34 17.61 5.98 -0.60
CA LEU A 34 18.43 5.36 -1.65
C LEU A 34 19.65 4.63 -1.07
N VAL A 35 20.22 5.17 0.01
CA VAL A 35 21.41 4.62 0.65
C VAL A 35 21.56 5.14 2.07
N GLY A 36 22.11 4.29 2.94
CA GLY A 36 22.46 4.62 4.32
C GLY A 36 21.43 4.10 5.31
N ASN A 37 21.41 4.70 6.50
CA ASN A 37 20.63 4.18 7.60
C ASN A 37 19.13 4.42 7.42
N GLY A 38 18.35 3.46 7.92
CA GLY A 38 16.95 3.67 8.24
C GLY A 38 16.79 4.13 9.67
N LYS A 39 15.64 4.74 9.97
CA LYS A 39 15.28 5.07 11.35
C LYS A 39 13.78 4.91 11.56
N LEU A 40 13.41 4.16 12.58
CA LEU A 40 12.05 4.05 13.07
C LEU A 40 11.84 5.14 14.12
N TYR A 41 10.88 6.03 13.91
CA TYR A 41 10.48 7.04 14.90
C TYR A 41 9.19 6.61 15.59
N ILE A 42 9.15 6.71 16.92
CA ILE A 42 7.94 6.58 17.74
C ILE A 42 7.58 7.95 18.27
N LEU A 43 6.49 8.51 17.74
CA LEU A 43 6.06 9.87 18.02
C LEU A 43 4.77 9.84 18.85
N GLU A 44 4.61 10.83 19.73
CA GLU A 44 3.38 11.06 20.48
C GLU A 44 2.91 12.51 20.32
N ILE A 45 1.60 12.69 20.31
CA ILE A 45 0.94 13.99 20.29
C ILE A 45 0.65 14.36 21.75
N SER A 46 1.30 15.41 22.24
CA SER A 46 1.05 15.96 23.57
C SER A 46 -0.34 16.64 23.63
N ARG A 47 -0.85 16.84 24.85
CA ARG A 47 -2.11 17.57 25.09
C ARG A 47 -2.10 19.01 24.54
N SER A 48 -0.91 19.59 24.38
CA SER A 48 -0.73 20.92 23.78
C SER A 48 -0.81 20.93 22.24
N GLY A 49 -0.99 19.77 21.62
CA GLY A 49 -0.95 19.62 20.16
C GLY A 49 0.46 19.59 19.57
N ARG A 50 1.51 19.47 20.38
CA ARG A 50 2.88 19.30 19.89
C ARG A 50 3.18 17.81 19.65
N ILE A 51 3.78 17.49 18.51
CA ILE A 51 4.32 16.15 18.22
C ILE A 51 5.72 16.06 18.83
N GLU A 52 5.98 15.00 19.59
CA GLU A 52 7.25 14.75 20.29
C GLU A 52 7.76 13.35 19.96
N GLU A 53 9.07 13.20 19.77
CA GLU A 53 9.73 11.89 19.68
C GLU A 53 9.89 11.29 21.07
N LYS A 54 9.24 10.16 21.32
CA LYS A 54 9.36 9.40 22.57
C LYS A 54 10.45 8.34 22.50
N ASN A 55 10.64 7.76 21.32
CA ASN A 55 11.67 6.77 21.08
C ASN A 55 12.06 6.71 19.61
N SER A 56 13.23 6.16 19.31
CA SER A 56 13.60 5.84 17.94
C SER A 56 14.67 4.75 17.87
N PHE A 57 14.70 4.05 16.74
CA PHE A 57 15.61 2.93 16.50
C PHE A 57 16.32 3.13 15.16
N LEU A 58 17.65 3.21 15.19
CA LEU A 58 18.47 3.31 13.98
C LEU A 58 18.70 1.91 13.39
N THR A 59 18.57 1.76 12.09
CA THR A 59 18.80 0.50 11.37
C THR A 59 19.92 0.64 10.35
N GLN A 60 20.53 -0.50 10.02
CA GLN A 60 21.68 -0.55 9.11
C GLN A 60 21.33 -0.07 7.70
N ASP A 61 20.10 -0.31 7.27
CA ASP A 61 19.58 0.09 5.96
C ASP A 61 18.21 0.76 6.10
N CYS A 62 17.77 1.43 5.04
CA CYS A 62 16.56 2.23 4.96
C CYS A 62 15.30 1.41 5.28
N LEU A 63 14.31 2.05 5.92
CA LEU A 63 13.02 1.46 6.23
C LEU A 63 11.97 1.95 5.23
N PHE A 64 11.19 1.02 4.68
CA PHE A 64 10.23 1.31 3.61
C PHE A 64 8.77 1.18 4.02
N ASP A 65 8.47 0.45 5.10
CA ASP A 65 7.12 0.36 5.66
C ASP A 65 7.13 0.08 7.16
N VAL A 66 6.00 0.37 7.81
CA VAL A 66 5.78 0.15 9.24
C VAL A 66 4.39 -0.43 9.49
N ALA A 67 4.30 -1.40 10.39
CA ALA A 67 3.03 -2.00 10.82
C ALA A 67 3.04 -2.26 12.34
N TRP A 68 2.09 -1.71 13.08
CA TRP A 68 1.88 -2.05 14.49
C TRP A 68 1.41 -3.50 14.64
N ASN A 69 1.83 -4.15 15.73
CA ASN A 69 1.33 -5.46 16.10
C ASN A 69 -0.08 -5.35 16.67
N GLU A 70 -1.08 -5.85 15.95
CA GLU A 70 -2.50 -5.78 16.35
C GLU A 70 -2.86 -6.64 17.58
N SER A 71 -1.92 -7.43 18.09
CA SER A 71 -2.06 -8.21 19.34
C SER A 71 -1.18 -7.71 20.48
N HIS A 72 -0.35 -6.68 20.28
CA HIS A 72 0.57 -6.21 21.32
C HIS A 72 0.88 -4.70 21.20
N GLU A 73 0.45 -3.93 22.20
CA GLU A 73 0.46 -2.46 22.20
C GLU A 73 1.85 -1.81 22.04
N ASN A 74 2.90 -2.48 22.50
CA ASN A 74 4.26 -1.94 22.46
C ASN A 74 5.07 -2.46 21.27
N GLN A 75 4.52 -3.30 20.40
CA GLN A 75 5.30 -3.92 19.32
C GLN A 75 4.99 -3.31 17.95
N VAL A 76 6.05 -3.07 17.18
CA VAL A 76 5.97 -2.47 15.85
C VAL A 76 6.96 -3.15 14.90
N LEU A 77 6.48 -3.54 13.74
CA LEU A 77 7.23 -4.18 12.68
C LEU A 77 7.66 -3.15 11.65
N VAL A 78 8.87 -3.31 11.11
CA VAL A 78 9.36 -2.51 9.98
C VAL A 78 9.87 -3.40 8.85
N ALA A 79 9.65 -2.95 7.62
CA ALA A 79 10.19 -3.52 6.40
C ALA A 79 11.48 -2.76 6.00
N GLN A 80 12.57 -3.48 5.75
CA GLN A 80 13.88 -2.89 5.51
C GLN A 80 14.44 -3.21 4.10
N GLY A 81 15.31 -2.33 3.59
CA GLY A 81 15.97 -2.47 2.29
C GLY A 81 16.90 -3.67 2.14
N ASP A 82 17.41 -4.23 3.23
CA ASP A 82 18.33 -5.38 3.23
C ASP A 82 17.63 -6.75 3.08
N GLY A 83 16.33 -6.75 2.77
CA GLY A 83 15.50 -7.95 2.68
C GLY A 83 15.03 -8.49 4.04
N THR A 84 15.30 -7.79 5.13
CA THR A 84 14.82 -8.18 6.46
C THR A 84 13.53 -7.47 6.84
N LEU A 85 12.76 -8.11 7.71
CA LEU A 85 11.78 -7.44 8.56
C LEU A 85 12.27 -7.48 10.00
N ARG A 86 11.99 -6.43 10.77
CA ARG A 86 12.42 -6.32 12.16
C ARG A 86 11.26 -5.92 13.05
N LEU A 87 11.05 -6.67 14.12
CA LEU A 87 10.03 -6.38 15.13
C LEU A 87 10.71 -5.71 16.31
N PHE A 88 10.25 -4.52 16.67
CA PHE A 88 10.74 -3.75 17.81
C PHE A 88 9.70 -3.74 18.92
N ASP A 89 10.18 -3.72 20.16
CA ASP A 89 9.37 -3.33 21.32
C ASP A 89 9.72 -1.88 21.68
N THR A 90 8.72 -1.01 21.69
CA THR A 90 8.85 0.43 21.92
C THR A 90 9.27 0.79 23.34
N SER A 91 9.21 -0.15 24.29
CA SER A 91 9.76 0.02 25.64
C SER A 91 11.29 -0.13 25.68
N LEU A 92 11.88 -0.80 24.68
CA LEU A 92 13.33 -0.98 24.53
C LEU A 92 13.96 0.18 23.76
N LYS A 93 15.30 0.23 23.69
CA LYS A 93 16.01 1.41 23.14
C LYS A 93 16.77 1.20 21.83
N GLU A 94 17.30 0.01 21.59
CA GLU A 94 18.34 -0.12 20.56
C GLU A 94 18.07 -1.25 19.56
N TYR A 95 17.78 -2.46 20.05
CA TYR A 95 17.71 -3.65 19.21
C TYR A 95 16.29 -4.17 19.01
N PRO A 96 15.98 -4.74 17.83
CA PRO A 96 14.72 -5.43 17.62
C PRO A 96 14.65 -6.71 18.47
N ILE A 97 13.44 -7.10 18.84
CA ILE A 97 13.16 -8.34 19.55
C ILE A 97 13.10 -9.55 18.60
N ALA A 98 12.89 -9.33 17.30
CA ALA A 98 12.95 -10.38 16.28
C ALA A 98 13.41 -9.84 14.92
N ILE A 99 14.08 -10.68 14.14
CA ILE A 99 14.51 -10.42 12.76
C ILE A 99 14.04 -11.58 11.89
N PHE A 100 13.33 -11.26 10.80
CA PHE A 100 12.82 -12.21 9.82
C PHE A 100 13.59 -12.01 8.51
N LYS A 101 14.29 -13.04 8.05
CA LYS A 101 15.20 -12.95 6.91
C LYS A 101 14.99 -14.12 5.97
N GLU A 102 14.16 -13.90 4.96
CA GLU A 102 14.03 -14.80 3.81
C GLU A 102 13.90 -14.06 2.47
N HIS A 103 13.53 -12.78 2.46
CA HIS A 103 13.50 -12.02 1.21
C HIS A 103 14.92 -11.75 0.72
N GLU A 104 15.10 -11.79 -0.59
CA GLU A 104 16.42 -11.64 -1.24
C GLU A 104 16.69 -10.20 -1.68
N ARG A 105 15.70 -9.33 -1.57
CA ARG A 105 15.74 -7.92 -1.96
C ARG A 105 14.86 -7.08 -1.04
N GLU A 106 14.89 -5.77 -1.24
CA GLU A 106 14.15 -4.74 -0.52
C GLU A 106 12.71 -5.18 -0.20
N VAL A 107 12.35 -5.13 1.08
CA VAL A 107 10.97 -5.34 1.52
C VAL A 107 10.25 -4.00 1.46
N PHE A 108 9.29 -3.85 0.55
CA PHE A 108 8.60 -2.56 0.31
C PHE A 108 7.37 -2.35 1.17
N SER A 109 6.70 -3.42 1.58
CA SER A 109 5.54 -3.31 2.45
C SER A 109 5.50 -4.38 3.53
N CYS A 110 4.94 -4.01 4.67
CA CYS A 110 4.54 -4.94 5.71
C CYS A 110 3.16 -4.56 6.26
N ASN A 111 2.33 -5.55 6.56
CA ASN A 111 0.96 -5.31 7.02
C ASN A 111 0.51 -6.39 7.98
N TRP A 112 -0.15 -5.99 9.07
CA TRP A 112 -0.65 -6.92 10.07
C TRP A 112 -2.05 -7.42 9.72
N ASN A 113 -2.36 -8.68 10.02
CA ASN A 113 -3.68 -9.24 9.78
C ASN A 113 -4.69 -8.69 10.80
N LEU A 114 -5.69 -7.93 10.35
CA LEU A 114 -6.68 -7.31 11.23
C LEU A 114 -7.75 -8.27 11.77
N VAL A 115 -7.93 -9.43 11.12
CA VAL A 115 -8.96 -10.41 11.47
C VAL A 115 -8.48 -11.35 12.58
N ASN A 116 -7.36 -12.04 12.37
CA ASN A 116 -6.79 -12.94 13.38
C ASN A 116 -5.79 -12.25 14.33
N ARG A 117 -5.24 -11.10 13.95
CA ARG A 117 -4.26 -10.30 14.72
C ARG A 117 -2.95 -11.01 15.06
N GLN A 118 -2.74 -12.22 14.58
CA GLN A 118 -1.58 -13.05 14.94
C GLN A 118 -0.47 -13.01 13.90
N ASN A 119 -0.83 -12.91 12.63
CA ASN A 119 0.11 -13.01 11.52
C ASN A 119 0.33 -11.66 10.86
N PHE A 120 1.48 -11.51 10.22
CA PHE A 120 1.79 -10.35 9.38
C PHE A 120 2.23 -10.80 7.98
N LEU A 121 2.16 -9.85 7.06
CA LEU A 121 2.48 -10.00 5.65
C LEU A 121 3.67 -9.14 5.30
N SER A 122 4.46 -9.57 4.32
CA SER A 122 5.49 -8.75 3.68
C SER A 122 5.46 -8.89 2.16
N SER A 123 5.86 -7.85 1.44
CA SER A 123 6.06 -7.89 -0.02
C SER A 123 7.40 -7.27 -0.41
N SER A 124 8.06 -7.83 -1.42
CA SER A 124 9.44 -7.46 -1.77
C SER A 124 9.66 -7.25 -3.27
N TRP A 125 10.76 -6.56 -3.59
CA TRP A 125 11.32 -6.51 -4.94
C TRP A 125 11.73 -7.90 -5.46
N ASP A 126 11.97 -8.88 -4.60
CA ASP A 126 12.25 -10.25 -5.05
C ASP A 126 11.06 -10.92 -5.77
N GLY A 127 9.89 -10.27 -5.75
CA GLY A 127 8.68 -10.72 -6.44
C GLY A 127 7.81 -11.69 -5.62
N SER A 128 8.16 -11.88 -4.35
CA SER A 128 7.41 -12.71 -3.42
C SER A 128 6.65 -11.89 -2.38
N ILE A 129 5.63 -12.53 -1.85
CA ILE A 129 4.87 -12.11 -0.67
C ILE A 129 5.03 -13.22 0.35
N LYS A 130 5.29 -12.89 1.62
CA LYS A 130 5.46 -13.90 2.67
C LYS A 130 4.51 -13.62 3.83
N ILE A 131 3.94 -14.69 4.38
CA ILE A 131 3.11 -14.67 5.58
C ILE A 131 3.95 -15.17 6.74
N TRP A 132 3.88 -14.50 7.88
CA TRP A 132 4.73 -14.76 9.02
C TRP A 132 3.91 -14.82 10.30
N SER A 133 4.44 -15.56 11.28
CA SER A 133 4.07 -15.43 12.68
C SER A 133 5.21 -14.72 13.40
N PRO A 134 4.96 -13.75 14.29
CA PRO A 134 6.00 -13.09 15.07
C PRO A 134 6.74 -14.05 16.00
N LEU A 135 6.17 -15.23 16.26
CA LEU A 135 6.73 -16.27 17.13
C LEU A 135 7.66 -17.24 16.38
N ARG A 136 7.79 -17.12 15.05
CA ARG A 136 8.56 -18.06 14.21
C ARG A 136 9.56 -17.30 13.33
N LYS A 137 10.79 -17.82 13.24
CA LYS A 137 11.83 -17.22 12.39
C LYS A 137 11.54 -17.37 10.89
N GLN A 138 10.97 -18.51 10.50
CA GLN A 138 10.63 -18.80 9.10
C GLN A 138 9.19 -18.43 8.78
N SER A 139 8.96 -18.08 7.51
CA SER A 139 7.64 -17.78 6.98
C SER A 139 6.73 -19.01 7.04
N LEU A 140 5.44 -18.75 7.26
CA LEU A 140 4.38 -19.74 7.22
C LEU A 140 4.05 -20.15 5.78
N MET A 141 4.13 -19.18 4.86
CA MET A 141 3.73 -19.35 3.47
C MET A 141 4.41 -18.31 2.59
N SER A 142 4.76 -18.69 1.36
CA SER A 142 5.27 -17.80 0.32
C SER A 142 4.30 -17.80 -0.86
N LEU A 143 3.89 -16.62 -1.30
CA LEU A 143 3.02 -16.39 -2.45
C LEU A 143 3.80 -15.64 -3.53
N THR A 144 3.48 -15.91 -4.80
CA THR A 144 4.10 -15.23 -5.94
C THR A 144 3.02 -14.81 -6.92
N PRO A 145 2.86 -13.50 -7.18
CA PRO A 145 2.04 -12.99 -8.28
C PRO A 145 2.46 -13.58 -9.63
N ARG A 146 1.53 -14.26 -10.32
CA ARG A 146 1.75 -14.87 -11.63
C ARG A 146 0.56 -14.61 -12.56
N PRO A 147 0.44 -13.39 -13.13
CA PRO A 147 -0.59 -13.11 -14.14
C PRO A 147 -0.49 -14.07 -15.33
N LEU A 148 -1.61 -14.69 -15.71
CA LEU A 148 -1.68 -15.72 -16.77
C LEU A 148 -1.14 -15.23 -18.12
N GLU A 149 -1.33 -13.95 -18.45
CA GLU A 149 -0.82 -13.36 -19.70
C GLU A 149 0.71 -13.29 -19.73
N ILE A 150 1.35 -13.04 -18.59
CA ILE A 150 2.82 -12.99 -18.47
C ILE A 150 3.39 -14.40 -18.52
N THR A 151 2.75 -15.36 -17.85
CA THR A 151 3.19 -16.77 -17.83
C THR A 151 3.21 -17.39 -19.24
N LYS A 152 2.35 -16.95 -20.16
CA LYS A 152 2.37 -17.40 -21.57
C LYS A 152 3.48 -16.75 -22.41
N MET A 153 3.97 -15.58 -22.02
CA MET A 153 5.05 -14.88 -22.73
C MET A 153 6.45 -15.23 -22.20
N VAL A 154 6.55 -15.73 -20.97
CA VAL A 154 7.81 -16.17 -20.36
C VAL A 154 7.99 -17.67 -20.60
N ASP A 155 8.56 -18.01 -21.75
CA ASP A 155 9.01 -19.37 -22.08
C ASP A 155 10.09 -19.82 -21.08
N PRO A 156 10.04 -21.01 -20.45
CA PRO A 156 11.04 -21.44 -19.45
C PRO A 156 12.48 -21.45 -19.97
N LEU A 157 12.67 -21.61 -21.29
CA LEU A 157 13.98 -21.54 -21.95
C LEU A 157 14.48 -20.11 -22.20
N ASN A 158 13.61 -19.10 -22.18
CA ASN A 158 13.99 -17.70 -22.45
C ASN A 158 14.82 -17.07 -21.31
N ALA A 159 14.87 -17.69 -20.13
CA ALA A 159 15.78 -17.29 -19.06
C ALA A 159 17.27 -17.46 -19.44
N ILE A 160 17.58 -18.26 -20.48
CA ILE A 160 18.96 -18.59 -20.86
C ILE A 160 19.38 -17.91 -22.20
N LEU A 161 18.46 -17.32 -22.98
CA LEU A 161 18.71 -17.05 -24.41
C LEU A 161 18.43 -15.64 -24.96
N LEU A 162 18.12 -14.62 -24.17
CA LEU A 162 17.74 -13.32 -24.74
C LEU A 162 18.89 -12.32 -24.93
N ASN A 163 19.43 -12.39 -26.15
CA ASN A 163 20.25 -11.39 -26.81
C ASN A 163 19.51 -10.04 -26.94
N LYS A 164 20.22 -8.97 -26.58
CA LYS A 164 19.82 -7.55 -26.70
C LYS A 164 19.43 -7.21 -28.15
N LYS A 165 18.18 -6.77 -28.42
CA LYS A 165 17.84 -5.67 -29.39
C LYS A 165 16.37 -5.45 -29.80
N LYS A 166 15.34 -6.10 -29.24
CA LYS A 166 13.93 -5.86 -29.71
C LYS A 166 12.83 -5.55 -28.68
N PHE A 167 13.17 -5.17 -27.45
CA PHE A 167 12.20 -4.59 -26.51
C PHE A 167 12.76 -3.33 -25.83
N ALA A 168 12.72 -2.20 -26.52
CA ALA A 168 12.95 -0.89 -25.90
C ALA A 168 11.68 -0.50 -25.14
N GLY A 169 11.67 -0.65 -23.81
CA GLY A 169 10.56 -0.21 -22.94
C GLY A 169 10.03 -1.21 -21.91
N ILE A 170 10.74 -2.30 -21.62
CA ILE A 170 10.35 -3.19 -20.51
C ILE A 170 10.90 -2.59 -19.19
N SER A 171 10.03 -2.17 -18.27
CA SER A 171 10.44 -1.76 -16.91
C SER A 171 11.26 -2.88 -16.27
N LYS A 172 12.44 -2.54 -15.73
CA LYS A 172 13.30 -3.46 -14.97
C LYS A 172 12.60 -4.01 -13.71
N ASN A 173 11.50 -3.38 -13.30
CA ASN A 173 10.81 -3.58 -12.04
C ASN A 173 9.50 -4.38 -12.15
N ARG A 174 9.27 -5.08 -13.28
CA ARG A 174 8.01 -5.81 -13.51
C ARG A 174 7.64 -6.82 -12.41
N ASN A 175 8.64 -7.43 -11.77
CA ASN A 175 8.39 -8.45 -10.77
C ASN A 175 8.22 -7.86 -9.36
N CYS A 176 8.49 -6.57 -9.14
CA CYS A 176 8.39 -5.98 -7.79
C CYS A 176 6.96 -6.08 -7.29
N VAL A 177 6.79 -6.49 -6.03
CA VAL A 177 5.51 -6.39 -5.32
C VAL A 177 5.58 -5.21 -4.36
N TYR A 178 4.99 -4.08 -4.77
CA TYR A 178 5.11 -2.81 -4.05
C TYR A 178 4.30 -2.77 -2.76
N GLN A 179 3.09 -3.35 -2.79
CA GLN A 179 2.24 -3.41 -1.62
C GLN A 179 1.45 -4.71 -1.63
N ALA A 180 1.33 -5.34 -0.45
CA ALA A 180 0.38 -6.42 -0.21
C ALA A 180 -0.37 -6.17 1.11
N GLN A 181 -1.63 -6.58 1.19
CA GLN A 181 -2.46 -6.42 2.38
C GLN A 181 -3.37 -7.63 2.60
N PHE A 182 -3.61 -7.96 3.85
CA PHE A 182 -4.72 -8.82 4.23
C PHE A 182 -6.05 -8.10 4.02
N SER A 183 -7.09 -8.84 3.64
CA SER A 183 -8.45 -8.32 3.74
C SER A 183 -8.82 -8.10 5.21
N PRO A 184 -9.38 -6.94 5.58
CA PRO A 184 -9.92 -6.73 6.91
C PRO A 184 -11.23 -7.50 7.16
N HIS A 185 -11.77 -8.18 6.14
CA HIS A 185 -13.05 -8.91 6.19
C HIS A 185 -12.90 -10.42 6.12
N ASP A 186 -11.86 -10.94 5.45
CA ASP A 186 -11.57 -12.37 5.35
C ASP A 186 -10.09 -12.61 5.61
N GLN A 187 -9.78 -13.37 6.68
CA GLN A 187 -8.40 -13.66 7.09
C GLN A 187 -7.56 -14.39 6.03
N ASN A 188 -8.21 -15.01 5.04
CA ASN A 188 -7.58 -15.83 4.02
C ASN A 188 -7.37 -15.11 2.69
N LEU A 189 -7.94 -13.90 2.55
CA LEU A 189 -7.81 -13.12 1.32
C LEU A 189 -6.69 -12.10 1.45
N ILE A 190 -5.84 -12.05 0.42
CA ILE A 190 -4.72 -11.12 0.31
C ILE A 190 -4.79 -10.44 -1.05
N ILE A 191 -4.61 -9.13 -1.10
CA ILE A 191 -4.40 -8.40 -2.35
C ILE A 191 -2.96 -7.89 -2.44
N SER A 192 -2.41 -7.84 -3.64
CA SER A 192 -1.13 -7.18 -3.90
C SER A 192 -1.11 -6.42 -5.22
N CYS A 193 -0.30 -5.38 -5.31
CA CYS A 193 0.02 -4.67 -6.54
C CYS A 193 1.48 -4.82 -6.94
N SER A 194 1.71 -5.03 -8.24
CA SER A 194 3.03 -5.30 -8.80
C SER A 194 3.44 -4.34 -9.92
N GLY A 195 4.76 -4.24 -10.15
CA GLY A 195 5.34 -3.41 -11.21
C GLY A 195 4.97 -3.84 -12.64
N ASN A 196 4.37 -5.03 -12.81
CA ASN A 196 3.84 -5.50 -14.08
C ASN A 196 2.44 -4.95 -14.42
N SER A 197 1.91 -4.00 -13.62
CA SER A 197 0.58 -3.38 -13.78
C SER A 197 -0.60 -4.24 -13.34
N TYR A 198 -0.36 -5.40 -12.73
CA TYR A 198 -1.40 -6.26 -12.22
C TYR A 198 -1.63 -6.08 -10.73
N ALA A 199 -2.88 -6.24 -10.33
CA ALA A 199 -3.24 -6.62 -8.98
C ALA A 199 -3.50 -8.13 -8.93
N SER A 200 -3.05 -8.77 -7.85
CA SER A 200 -3.23 -10.19 -7.60
C SER A 200 -4.04 -10.36 -6.32
N LEU A 201 -5.16 -11.07 -6.41
CA LEU A 201 -5.99 -11.48 -5.28
C LEU A 201 -5.72 -12.95 -4.99
N PHE A 202 -5.27 -13.25 -3.78
CA PHE A 202 -4.98 -14.61 -3.31
C PHE A 202 -6.02 -15.09 -2.31
N ASP A 203 -6.39 -16.37 -2.43
CA ASP A 203 -7.04 -17.15 -1.38
C ASP A 203 -6.07 -18.23 -0.88
N ILE A 204 -5.57 -18.05 0.35
CA ILE A 204 -4.51 -18.89 0.92
C ILE A 204 -4.98 -20.30 1.31
N ARG A 205 -6.30 -20.58 1.24
CA ARG A 205 -6.86 -21.92 1.47
C ARG A 205 -6.71 -22.82 0.25
N LEU A 206 -6.56 -22.21 -0.93
CA LEU A 206 -6.52 -22.92 -2.20
C LEU A 206 -5.08 -23.34 -2.55
N PRO A 207 -4.91 -24.42 -3.35
CA PRO A 207 -3.58 -24.83 -3.80
C PRO A 207 -2.95 -23.75 -4.69
N PRO A 208 -1.60 -23.65 -4.73
CA PRO A 208 -0.90 -22.58 -5.46
C PRO A 208 -1.35 -22.35 -6.90
N SER A 209 -1.70 -23.41 -7.62
CA SER A 209 -2.17 -23.36 -9.02
C SER A 209 -3.53 -22.69 -9.24
N LYS A 210 -4.36 -22.59 -8.20
CA LYS A 210 -5.71 -21.99 -8.24
C LYS A 210 -5.90 -20.88 -7.21
N SER A 211 -4.86 -20.60 -6.43
CA SER A 211 -4.91 -19.67 -5.30
C SER A 211 -5.04 -18.21 -5.70
N GLN A 212 -4.88 -17.85 -6.98
CA GLN A 212 -4.78 -16.45 -7.39
C GLN A 212 -5.66 -16.09 -8.60
N SER A 213 -6.27 -14.91 -8.49
CA SER A 213 -6.92 -14.19 -9.58
C SER A 213 -6.13 -12.91 -9.86
N ASN A 214 -5.80 -12.65 -11.13
CA ASN A 214 -4.98 -11.51 -11.54
C ASN A 214 -5.75 -10.63 -12.51
N PHE A 215 -5.68 -9.31 -12.34
CA PHE A 215 -6.33 -8.35 -13.23
C PHE A 215 -5.46 -7.12 -13.47
N LEU A 216 -5.50 -6.60 -14.70
CA LEU A 216 -4.75 -5.42 -15.11
C LEU A 216 -5.39 -4.17 -14.52
N VAL A 217 -4.59 -3.34 -13.83
CA VAL A 217 -5.10 -2.21 -13.05
C VAL A 217 -4.57 -0.83 -13.49
N HIS A 218 -3.40 -0.72 -14.13
CA HIS A 218 -2.78 0.57 -14.44
C HIS A 218 -2.16 0.66 -15.84
N SER A 219 -2.90 0.25 -16.89
CA SER A 219 -2.56 0.45 -18.31
C SER A 219 -1.17 -0.03 -18.74
N GLY A 220 -0.62 -1.07 -18.10
CA GLY A 220 0.72 -1.59 -18.37
C GLY A 220 1.85 -0.87 -17.64
N LEU A 221 1.55 0.22 -16.93
CA LEU A 221 2.46 0.94 -16.02
C LEU A 221 2.40 0.38 -14.61
N GLU A 222 3.42 0.63 -13.80
CA GLU A 222 3.58 0.00 -12.48
C GLU A 222 2.41 0.34 -11.54
N ALA A 223 1.83 -0.70 -10.91
CA ALA A 223 0.83 -0.56 -9.87
C ALA A 223 1.55 -0.49 -8.52
N LEU A 224 1.43 0.64 -7.81
CA LEU A 224 2.25 0.93 -6.64
C LEU A 224 1.54 0.64 -5.31
N THR A 225 0.21 0.71 -5.31
CA THR A 225 -0.56 0.66 -4.06
C THR A 225 -1.93 0.04 -4.27
N CYS A 226 -2.39 -0.68 -3.25
CA CYS A 226 -3.72 -1.25 -3.14
C CYS A 226 -4.22 -1.16 -1.71
N ASP A 227 -5.52 -0.93 -1.53
CA ASP A 227 -6.15 -0.95 -0.22
C ASP A 227 -7.59 -1.47 -0.26
N PHE A 228 -7.93 -2.33 0.70
CA PHE A 228 -9.31 -2.81 0.88
C PHE A 228 -10.18 -1.72 1.50
N ASN A 229 -11.41 -1.59 0.99
CA ASN A 229 -12.42 -0.78 1.64
C ASN A 229 -12.72 -1.35 3.03
N LYS A 230 -12.79 -0.49 4.05
CA LYS A 230 -12.95 -0.91 5.45
C LYS A 230 -14.38 -1.35 5.80
N TYR A 231 -15.34 -1.13 4.91
CA TYR A 231 -16.77 -1.39 5.12
C TYR A 231 -17.41 -2.27 4.05
N ARG A 232 -16.86 -2.30 2.82
CA ARG A 232 -17.38 -3.03 1.66
C ARG A 232 -16.42 -4.19 1.33
N PRO A 233 -16.73 -5.45 1.71
CA PRO A 233 -15.77 -6.56 1.68
C PRO A 233 -15.12 -6.88 0.34
N TYR A 234 -15.80 -6.53 -0.74
CA TYR A 234 -15.39 -6.85 -2.10
C TYR A 234 -14.84 -5.65 -2.87
N VAL A 235 -14.70 -4.50 -2.21
CA VAL A 235 -14.27 -3.27 -2.87
C VAL A 235 -12.84 -2.95 -2.51
N VAL A 236 -12.02 -2.73 -3.53
CA VAL A 236 -10.61 -2.37 -3.38
C VAL A 236 -10.29 -1.14 -4.21
N ALA A 237 -9.34 -0.33 -3.75
CA ALA A 237 -8.78 0.77 -4.53
C ALA A 237 -7.34 0.44 -4.93
N THR A 238 -6.91 0.89 -6.11
CA THR A 238 -5.53 0.81 -6.58
C THR A 238 -5.04 2.15 -7.10
N GLY A 239 -3.73 2.40 -6.98
CA GLY A 239 -3.02 3.56 -7.51
C GLY A 239 -1.70 3.17 -8.16
N GLY A 240 -1.27 3.93 -9.17
CA GLY A 240 -0.07 3.58 -9.94
C GLY A 240 0.57 4.76 -10.67
N VAL A 241 1.51 4.40 -11.56
CA VAL A 241 2.34 5.33 -12.35
C VAL A 241 1.56 6.00 -13.49
N ASP A 242 0.35 5.54 -13.80
CA ASP A 242 -0.56 6.17 -14.77
C ASP A 242 -1.37 7.34 -14.18
N ASN A 243 -1.00 7.80 -12.98
CA ASN A 243 -1.60 8.94 -12.27
C ASN A 243 -3.08 8.77 -11.89
N ALA A 244 -3.65 7.57 -12.04
CA ALA A 244 -5.05 7.29 -11.79
C ALA A 244 -5.26 6.56 -10.47
N ILE A 245 -6.46 6.72 -9.91
CA ILE A 245 -6.98 5.86 -8.85
C ILE A 245 -8.17 5.08 -9.43
N ARG A 246 -8.20 3.77 -9.24
CA ARG A 246 -9.30 2.90 -9.69
C ARG A 246 -9.91 2.16 -8.53
N ILE A 247 -11.21 1.97 -8.57
CA ILE A 247 -12.00 1.28 -7.56
C ILE A 247 -12.65 0.08 -8.22
N TRP A 248 -12.48 -1.08 -7.59
CA TRP A 248 -12.82 -2.37 -8.17
C TRP A 248 -13.77 -3.15 -7.28
N ASP A 249 -14.69 -3.90 -7.88
CA ASP A 249 -15.43 -4.98 -7.23
C ASP A 249 -14.81 -6.33 -7.57
N ILE A 250 -14.18 -6.97 -6.59
CA ILE A 250 -13.43 -8.20 -6.78
C ILE A 250 -14.32 -9.42 -7.06
N ARG A 251 -15.64 -9.35 -6.81
CA ARG A 251 -16.58 -10.43 -7.18
C ARG A 251 -16.75 -10.53 -8.68
N MET A 252 -16.66 -9.39 -9.36
CA MET A 252 -16.85 -9.27 -10.80
C MET A 252 -15.63 -9.76 -11.61
N LEU A 253 -14.51 -10.07 -10.94
CA LEU A 253 -13.32 -10.64 -11.57
C LEU A 253 -13.59 -12.02 -12.20
N ASN A 254 -14.47 -12.82 -11.58
CA ASN A 254 -14.83 -14.15 -12.08
C ASN A 254 -15.73 -14.09 -13.32
N ALA A 255 -16.49 -13.00 -13.51
CA ALA A 255 -17.37 -12.84 -14.68
C ALA A 255 -16.58 -12.71 -16.00
N ILE A 256 -15.34 -12.25 -15.93
CA ILE A 256 -14.45 -12.06 -17.09
C ILE A 256 -13.92 -13.41 -17.60
N GLY A 257 -13.87 -14.44 -16.75
CA GLY A 257 -13.50 -15.81 -17.13
C GLY A 257 -14.58 -16.55 -17.93
N SER A 258 -15.80 -16.01 -18.02
CA SER A 258 -16.96 -16.67 -18.66
C SER A 258 -17.38 -16.06 -20.00
N THR A 259 -16.88 -14.89 -20.37
CA THR A 259 -17.12 -14.32 -21.71
C THR A 259 -15.90 -14.55 -22.59
N ALA A 260 -16.02 -15.56 -23.44
CA ALA A 260 -15.13 -15.81 -24.54
C ALA A 260 -14.80 -14.51 -25.30
N ILE A 261 -13.55 -14.45 -25.74
CA ILE A 261 -12.98 -13.65 -26.82
C ILE A 261 -14.06 -13.20 -27.82
N ASP A 262 -14.60 -12.00 -27.68
CA ASP A 262 -15.23 -11.30 -28.78
C ASP A 262 -14.20 -10.34 -29.39
N ARG A 263 -13.50 -10.82 -30.42
CA ARG A 263 -12.49 -10.09 -31.19
C ARG A 263 -13.12 -9.16 -32.23
N THR A 264 -14.44 -8.96 -32.25
CA THR A 264 -15.11 -8.28 -33.36
C THR A 264 -15.53 -6.84 -33.10
N THR A 265 -15.29 -6.29 -31.89
CA THR A 265 -15.56 -4.87 -31.64
C THR A 265 -14.30 -4.13 -31.17
N HIS A 266 -13.92 -3.07 -31.89
CA HIS A 266 -12.88 -2.11 -31.50
C HIS A 266 -13.27 -1.24 -30.28
N ASN A 267 -14.25 -1.66 -29.49
CA ASN A 267 -14.61 -0.98 -28.26
C ASN A 267 -13.69 -1.47 -27.16
N LYS A 268 -12.93 -0.54 -26.56
CA LYS A 268 -12.11 -0.79 -25.36
C LYS A 268 -13.00 -1.53 -24.35
N SER A 269 -12.72 -2.81 -24.10
CA SER A 269 -13.46 -3.58 -23.11
C SER A 269 -13.19 -2.92 -21.76
N HIS A 270 -14.18 -2.20 -21.25
CA HIS A 270 -14.16 -1.78 -19.86
C HIS A 270 -14.07 -3.07 -19.04
N ASN A 271 -13.00 -3.20 -18.25
CA ASN A 271 -12.89 -4.28 -17.28
C ASN A 271 -14.11 -4.15 -16.35
N SER A 272 -15.09 -5.04 -16.47
CA SER A 272 -16.37 -4.96 -15.75
C SER A 272 -16.21 -4.92 -14.23
N ALA A 273 -15.04 -5.30 -13.71
CA ALA A 273 -14.71 -5.17 -12.30
C ALA A 273 -14.37 -3.74 -11.86
N CYS A 274 -14.01 -2.83 -12.78
CA CYS A 274 -13.75 -1.42 -12.48
C CYS A 274 -15.08 -0.68 -12.32
N ILE A 275 -15.49 -0.47 -11.07
CA ILE A 275 -16.76 0.21 -10.76
C ILE A 275 -16.64 1.73 -10.72
N ASN A 276 -15.42 2.25 -10.56
CA ASN A 276 -15.16 3.69 -10.61
C ASN A 276 -13.70 4.00 -10.96
N GLU A 277 -13.48 5.15 -11.58
CA GLU A 277 -12.15 5.64 -11.95
C GLU A 277 -12.04 7.13 -11.69
N ILE A 278 -10.93 7.53 -11.06
CA ILE A 278 -10.48 8.92 -10.91
C ILE A 278 -9.28 9.10 -11.85
N PRO A 279 -9.51 9.42 -13.14
CA PRO A 279 -8.42 9.61 -14.09
C PRO A 279 -7.66 10.88 -13.75
N ASN A 280 -6.33 10.88 -13.92
CA ASN A 280 -5.44 11.99 -13.54
C ASN A 280 -5.78 12.52 -12.13
N ALA A 281 -5.90 11.61 -11.17
CA ALA A 281 -6.13 11.95 -9.76
C ALA A 281 -4.97 12.84 -9.25
N HIS A 282 -3.77 12.57 -9.72
CA HIS A 282 -2.55 13.32 -9.45
C HIS A 282 -1.82 13.73 -10.74
N GLU A 283 -0.82 14.58 -10.62
CA GLU A 283 0.02 15.02 -11.76
C GLU A 283 1.20 14.06 -12.02
N LEU A 284 1.58 13.28 -11.00
CA LEU A 284 2.60 12.23 -11.04
C LEU A 284 2.07 10.96 -10.36
N ALA A 285 2.90 9.91 -10.33
CA ALA A 285 2.53 8.58 -9.84
C ALA A 285 1.86 8.62 -8.45
N VAL A 286 0.80 7.83 -8.28
CA VAL A 286 0.10 7.67 -7.00
C VAL A 286 0.84 6.62 -6.18
N ARG A 287 1.52 7.05 -5.12
CA ARG A 287 2.37 6.19 -4.29
C ARG A 287 1.59 5.40 -3.24
N LYS A 288 0.52 5.98 -2.69
CA LYS A 288 -0.27 5.36 -1.61
C LYS A 288 -1.74 5.72 -1.79
N VAL A 289 -2.62 4.75 -1.57
CA VAL A 289 -4.06 4.95 -1.37
C VAL A 289 -4.47 4.32 -0.04
N ALA A 290 -5.41 4.95 0.67
CA ALA A 290 -5.94 4.46 1.93
C ALA A 290 -7.41 4.85 2.11
N TRP A 291 -8.29 3.86 2.19
CA TRP A 291 -9.69 4.04 2.55
C TRP A 291 -9.84 4.54 3.97
N SER A 292 -10.80 5.44 4.16
CA SER A 292 -11.16 5.94 5.48
C SER A 292 -11.65 4.80 6.37
N PRO A 293 -11.16 4.69 7.62
CA PRO A 293 -11.71 3.78 8.60
C PRO A 293 -13.03 4.30 9.18
N HIS A 294 -13.52 5.46 8.76
CA HIS A 294 -14.76 6.08 9.27
C HIS A 294 -15.89 6.16 8.24
N HIS A 295 -15.57 6.08 6.95
CA HIS A 295 -16.56 6.23 5.87
C HIS A 295 -16.27 5.27 4.71
N SER A 296 -17.30 4.55 4.26
CA SER A 296 -17.22 3.58 3.18
C SER A 296 -16.96 4.17 1.80
N ASN A 297 -17.15 5.48 1.62
CA ASN A 297 -17.01 6.17 0.34
C ASN A 297 -15.95 7.28 0.35
N ILE A 298 -15.04 7.30 1.33
CA ILE A 298 -13.94 8.26 1.40
C ILE A 298 -12.61 7.52 1.36
N LEU A 299 -11.69 8.00 0.52
CA LEU A 299 -10.31 7.52 0.48
C LEU A 299 -9.32 8.68 0.35
N MET A 300 -8.10 8.46 0.80
CA MET A 300 -6.98 9.40 0.71
C MET A 300 -5.93 8.83 -0.24
N SER A 301 -5.18 9.70 -0.91
CA SER A 301 -4.03 9.35 -1.72
C SER A 301 -2.84 10.28 -1.51
N ALA A 302 -1.64 9.74 -1.73
CA ALA A 302 -0.36 10.45 -1.72
C ALA A 302 0.40 10.16 -3.02
N SER A 303 1.18 11.13 -3.47
CA SER A 303 1.81 11.10 -4.79
C SER A 303 3.18 11.76 -4.82
N TYR A 304 3.93 11.40 -5.86
CA TYR A 304 5.15 12.10 -6.27
C TYR A 304 4.89 13.53 -6.75
N ASP A 305 3.63 13.94 -6.95
CA ASP A 305 3.27 15.35 -7.17
C ASP A 305 3.32 16.20 -5.89
N MET A 306 3.85 15.62 -4.80
CA MET A 306 4.06 16.25 -3.50
C MET A 306 2.74 16.60 -2.77
N THR A 307 1.60 16.07 -3.24
CA THR A 307 0.29 16.36 -2.65
C THR A 307 -0.34 15.15 -1.97
N CYS A 308 -1.10 15.43 -0.91
CA CYS A 308 -2.10 14.50 -0.39
C CYS A 308 -3.48 14.96 -0.84
N ARG A 309 -4.34 14.04 -1.28
CA ARG A 309 -5.71 14.37 -1.70
C ARG A 309 -6.71 13.44 -1.03
N ILE A 310 -7.88 13.96 -0.68
CA ILE A 310 -8.99 13.17 -0.19
C ILE A 310 -10.09 13.17 -1.23
N TRP A 311 -10.66 12.00 -1.45
CA TRP A 311 -11.63 11.73 -2.50
C TRP A 311 -12.89 11.14 -1.91
N LYS A 312 -14.01 11.52 -2.50
CA LYS A 312 -15.29 10.84 -2.35
C LYS A 312 -15.49 9.90 -3.54
N ASP A 313 -15.68 8.62 -3.27
CA ASP A 313 -16.14 7.63 -4.24
C ASP A 313 -17.58 7.97 -4.65
N LEU A 314 -17.78 8.53 -5.84
CA LEU A 314 -19.10 8.90 -6.34
C LEU A 314 -19.91 7.71 -6.85
N SER A 315 -19.36 6.49 -6.88
CA SER A 315 -20.09 5.25 -7.17
C SER A 315 -20.80 4.69 -5.94
N ASN A 316 -20.61 5.30 -4.77
CA ASN A 316 -21.32 4.94 -3.54
C ASN A 316 -21.63 6.17 -2.68
N ASP A 317 -22.88 6.33 -2.25
CA ASP A 317 -23.27 7.46 -1.40
C ASP A 317 -22.94 7.27 0.09
N GLY A 318 -22.39 6.11 0.47
CA GLY A 318 -22.11 5.69 1.84
C GLY A 318 -23.04 4.56 2.28
N THR A 319 -24.20 4.42 1.63
CA THR A 319 -25.22 3.42 1.95
C THR A 319 -25.50 2.48 0.79
N LYS A 320 -25.54 3.01 -0.44
CA LYS A 320 -25.87 2.27 -1.66
C LYS A 320 -25.02 2.71 -2.83
N GLU A 321 -24.96 1.83 -3.82
CA GLU A 321 -24.31 2.14 -5.09
C GLU A 321 -25.08 3.24 -5.82
N THR A 322 -24.32 4.10 -6.46
CA THR A 322 -24.80 5.21 -7.28
C THR A 322 -24.31 4.98 -8.70
N TYR A 323 -25.18 5.21 -9.68
CA TYR A 323 -24.84 5.12 -11.11
C TYR A 323 -23.99 6.31 -11.59
N LYS A 324 -23.17 6.88 -10.71
CA LYS A 324 -22.31 8.04 -10.97
C LYS A 324 -20.85 7.60 -10.81
N THR A 325 -19.96 8.24 -11.55
CA THR A 325 -18.53 7.97 -11.49
C THR A 325 -17.75 9.26 -11.30
N ASN A 326 -16.55 9.16 -10.74
CA ASN A 326 -15.65 10.30 -10.58
C ASN A 326 -15.13 10.83 -11.92
N SER A 327 -15.12 10.00 -12.97
CA SER A 327 -14.75 10.41 -14.32
C SER A 327 -15.71 11.43 -14.93
N THR A 328 -16.99 11.38 -14.55
CA THR A 328 -18.05 12.28 -15.06
C THR A 328 -18.47 13.36 -14.05
N GLY A 329 -18.19 13.15 -12.76
CA GLY A 329 -18.52 14.10 -11.70
C GLY A 329 -17.71 15.40 -11.76
N VAL A 330 -18.39 16.53 -11.51
CA VAL A 330 -17.74 17.84 -11.35
C VAL A 330 -16.71 17.76 -10.20
N GLY A 331 -15.49 18.24 -10.45
CA GLY A 331 -14.40 18.19 -9.48
C GLY A 331 -13.84 16.79 -9.19
N ARG A 332 -14.28 15.76 -9.94
CA ARG A 332 -13.85 14.35 -9.82
C ARG A 332 -13.93 13.80 -8.39
N GLY A 333 -14.84 14.33 -7.57
CA GLY A 333 -15.00 13.94 -6.16
C GLY A 333 -13.83 14.32 -5.24
N CYS A 334 -12.94 15.24 -5.63
CA CYS A 334 -11.90 15.75 -4.74
C CYS A 334 -12.53 16.56 -3.61
N VAL A 335 -12.33 16.13 -2.36
CA VAL A 335 -12.83 16.77 -1.14
C VAL A 335 -11.81 17.78 -0.62
N SER A 336 -10.53 17.42 -0.61
CA SER A 336 -9.45 18.29 -0.15
C SER A 336 -8.11 17.96 -0.81
N LYS A 337 -7.24 18.96 -0.91
CA LYS A 337 -5.88 18.87 -1.43
C LYS A 337 -4.93 19.57 -0.45
N SER A 338 -4.00 18.82 0.13
CA SER A 338 -2.91 19.34 0.94
C SER A 338 -1.64 19.45 0.10
N THR A 339 -1.01 20.62 0.12
CA THR A 339 0.22 20.97 -0.63
C THR A 339 1.34 21.43 0.30
N GLN A 340 1.34 20.93 1.54
CA GLN A 340 2.27 21.36 2.59
C GLN A 340 3.64 20.68 2.50
N HIS A 341 3.68 19.49 1.90
CA HIS A 341 4.93 18.79 1.64
C HIS A 341 5.65 19.43 0.45
N SER A 342 6.97 19.53 0.54
CA SER A 342 7.82 20.11 -0.51
C SER A 342 8.58 19.06 -1.33
N GLU A 343 8.32 17.78 -1.08
CA GLU A 343 8.94 16.63 -1.75
C GLU A 343 7.93 15.48 -1.85
N PHE A 344 8.31 14.38 -2.50
CA PHE A 344 7.44 13.23 -2.74
C PHE A 344 6.79 12.70 -1.46
N VAL A 345 5.46 12.60 -1.46
CA VAL A 345 4.71 12.04 -0.33
C VAL A 345 4.60 10.53 -0.50
N PHE A 346 5.04 9.80 0.52
CA PHE A 346 5.10 8.34 0.50
C PHE A 346 4.14 7.69 1.48
N GLY A 347 4.10 8.20 2.72
CA GLY A 347 3.28 7.62 3.79
C GLY A 347 2.08 8.50 4.10
N ILE A 348 0.92 7.88 4.21
CA ILE A 348 -0.32 8.48 4.70
C ILE A 348 -1.07 7.47 5.56
N ASP A 349 -1.74 7.95 6.60
CA ASP A 349 -2.62 7.12 7.41
C ASP A 349 -3.77 7.94 8.01
N TRP A 350 -4.91 7.29 8.22
CA TRP A 350 -6.06 7.89 8.85
C TRP A 350 -5.97 7.72 10.36
N SER A 351 -6.30 8.76 11.12
CA SER A 351 -6.47 8.59 12.56
C SER A 351 -7.66 7.66 12.83
N LEU A 352 -7.42 6.61 13.62
CA LEU A 352 -8.46 5.66 14.04
C LEU A 352 -9.37 6.24 15.13
N TRP A 353 -8.85 7.22 15.87
CA TRP A 353 -9.44 7.73 17.10
C TRP A 353 -9.76 9.22 16.99
N GLY A 354 -10.56 9.72 17.94
CA GLY A 354 -10.90 11.13 18.01
C GLY A 354 -11.83 11.56 16.87
N LYS A 355 -11.67 12.80 16.40
CA LYS A 355 -12.54 13.39 15.39
C LYS A 355 -12.28 12.74 14.02
N PRO A 356 -13.29 12.14 13.36
CA PRO A 356 -13.13 11.60 12.02
C PRO A 356 -12.66 12.68 11.03
N GLY A 357 -11.70 12.32 10.17
CA GLY A 357 -11.13 13.24 9.17
C GLY A 357 -9.69 13.66 9.45
N TYR A 358 -9.17 13.43 10.67
CA TYR A 358 -7.75 13.59 10.93
C TYR A 358 -6.92 12.51 10.22
N VAL A 359 -5.84 12.96 9.60
CA VAL A 359 -4.88 12.13 8.87
C VAL A 359 -3.47 12.54 9.23
N ALA A 360 -2.53 11.61 9.10
CA ALA A 360 -1.10 11.86 9.15
C ALA A 360 -0.49 11.63 7.77
N SER A 361 0.48 12.46 7.39
CA SER A 361 1.25 12.30 6.15
C SER A 361 2.74 12.50 6.41
N THR A 362 3.56 11.75 5.70
CA THR A 362 5.02 11.84 5.76
C THR A 362 5.62 11.77 4.35
N ALA A 363 6.71 12.52 4.13
CA ALA A 363 7.28 12.70 2.81
C ALA A 363 8.81 12.78 2.86
N TRP A 364 9.39 12.90 1.67
CA TRP A 364 10.83 12.99 1.47
C TRP A 364 11.48 14.28 1.97
N ASP A 365 10.66 15.29 2.30
CA ASP A 365 11.06 16.55 2.94
C ASP A 365 11.39 16.38 4.45
N GLY A 366 11.28 15.16 4.95
CA GLY A 366 11.51 14.78 6.34
C GLY A 366 10.42 15.27 7.29
N ASN A 367 9.28 15.72 6.80
CA ASN A 367 8.20 16.20 7.65
C ASN A 367 7.15 15.13 7.89
N VAL A 368 6.60 15.14 9.11
CA VAL A 368 5.33 14.53 9.45
C VAL A 368 4.33 15.65 9.66
N PHE A 369 3.19 15.60 8.99
CA PHE A 369 2.07 16.51 9.21
C PHE A 369 0.85 15.76 9.74
N ILE A 370 0.13 16.37 10.68
CA ILE A 370 -1.19 15.92 11.13
C ILE A 370 -2.21 17.03 10.86
N TRP A 371 -3.25 16.71 10.11
CA TRP A 371 -4.23 17.67 9.62
C TRP A 371 -5.62 17.04 9.48
N ASN A 372 -6.68 17.86 9.57
CA ASN A 372 -8.05 17.43 9.30
C ASN A 372 -8.35 17.69 7.81
N GLY A 373 -8.59 16.63 7.06
CA GLY A 373 -8.84 16.73 5.63
C GLY A 373 -10.31 16.73 5.21
N LEU A 374 -11.25 16.55 6.15
CA LEU A 374 -12.70 16.58 5.87
C LEU A 374 -13.37 17.90 6.24
N GLY A 375 -12.69 18.77 6.99
CA GLY A 375 -13.06 20.19 7.16
C GLY A 375 -14.26 20.48 8.08
N TYR A 376 -15.06 19.48 8.46
CA TYR A 376 -16.10 19.61 9.48
C TYR A 376 -15.56 19.34 10.88
#